data_AF-A0AAW0I866-F1
#
_entry.id   AF-A0AAW0I866-F1
#
_cell.length_a   1.000
_cell.length_b   1.000
_cell.length_c   1.000
_cell.angle_alpha   90.00
_cell.angle_beta   90.00
_cell.angle_gamma   90.00
#
_symmetry.space_group_name_H-M   'P 1'
#
loop_
_entity.id
_entity.type
_entity.pdbx_description
1 polymer ?
#
loop_
_entity_poly.entity_id
_entity_poly.type
_entity_poly.pdbx_seq_one_letter_code
_entity_poly.pdbx_strand_id
1 'polypeptide(L)'
;MGQSSSDASENEENGDLNICIFIKYFMKIETENKIISQETIDLIERHLKIGNIQGANSVINDALKNIENTPINIAVTGESGGGKSSFINA
;
A
#
# COMPACT_ATOMS: atom_id res chain seq x y z
N MET A 1 36.79 37.88 -10.71
CA MET A 1 37.31 36.50 -10.81
C MET A 1 36.73 35.75 -9.61
N GLY A 2 35.57 35.07 -9.64
CA GLY A 2 34.92 34.37 -10.74
C GLY A 2 35.47 32.96 -10.81
N GLN A 3 35.00 32.06 -9.92
CA GLN A 3 34.75 30.64 -10.20
C GLN A 3 33.84 30.07 -9.09
N SER A 4 32.61 29.76 -9.50
CA SER A 4 31.77 28.73 -8.90
C SER A 4 32.25 27.38 -9.41
N SER A 5 32.25 26.35 -8.57
CA SER A 5 31.73 25.04 -8.99
C SER A 5 31.27 24.30 -7.75
N SER A 6 29.95 24.30 -7.58
CA SER A 6 29.25 23.33 -6.76
C SER A 6 29.16 22.05 -7.58
N ASP A 7 30.10 21.12 -7.38
CA ASP A 7 29.97 19.77 -7.89
C ASP A 7 29.04 18.98 -6.95
N ALA A 8 27.73 19.15 -7.16
CA ALA A 8 26.75 18.19 -6.70
C ALA A 8 26.67 17.07 -7.75
N SER A 9 27.72 16.24 -7.80
CA SER A 9 27.73 15.04 -8.63
C SER A 9 26.90 13.95 -7.96
N GLU A 10 25.82 13.58 -8.63
CA GLU A 10 25.28 12.22 -8.69
C GLU A 10 24.58 11.70 -7.43
N ASN A 11 23.31 12.10 -7.26
CA ASN A 11 22.35 11.41 -6.38
C ASN A 11 21.08 10.98 -7.15
N GLU A 12 21.17 10.72 -8.46
CA GLU A 12 20.00 10.31 -9.25
C GLU A 12 19.81 8.78 -9.36
N GLU A 13 20.84 7.96 -9.18
CA GLU A 13 20.70 6.49 -9.28
C GLU A 13 20.20 5.80 -8.00
N ASN A 14 20.42 6.40 -6.82
CA ASN A 14 20.13 5.74 -5.55
C ASN A 14 18.63 5.82 -5.15
N GLY A 15 17.89 6.77 -5.72
CA GLY A 15 16.45 6.91 -5.52
C GLY A 15 15.64 5.82 -6.21
N ASP A 16 16.04 5.46 -7.43
CA ASP A 16 15.33 4.49 -8.26
C ASP A 16 15.48 3.06 -7.72
N LEU A 17 16.65 2.71 -7.17
CA LEU A 17 16.89 1.41 -6.55
C LEU A 17 16.02 1.19 -5.30
N ASN A 18 15.85 2.22 -4.46
CA ASN A 18 15.02 2.15 -3.25
C ASN A 18 13.53 2.04 -3.58
N ILE A 19 13.07 2.78 -4.59
CA ILE A 19 11.68 2.70 -5.10
C ILE A 19 11.42 1.31 -5.68
N CYS A 20 12.36 0.76 -6.45
CA CYS A 20 12.25 -0.58 -7.01
C CYS A 20 12.20 -1.67 -5.92
N ILE A 21 12.97 -1.53 -4.83
CA ILE A 21 12.92 -2.46 -3.69
C ILE A 21 11.56 -2.39 -3.00
N PHE A 22 11.03 -1.18 -2.75
CA PHE A 22 9.71 -0.98 -2.15
C PHE A 22 8.59 -1.64 -2.98
N ILE A 23 8.55 -1.34 -4.28
CA ILE A 23 7.59 -1.91 -5.24
C ILE A 23 7.72 -3.44 -5.25
N LYS A 24 8.94 -3.97 -5.36
CA LYS A 24 9.17 -5.42 -5.42
C LYS A 24 8.82 -6.14 -4.12
N TYR A 25 8.91 -5.50 -2.97
CA TYR A 25 8.55 -6.09 -1.67
C TYR A 25 7.04 -6.05 -1.44
N PHE A 26 6.41 -4.89 -1.60
CA PHE A 26 4.98 -4.70 -1.30
C PHE A 26 4.05 -5.23 -2.38
N MET A 27 4.46 -5.20 -3.66
CA MET A 27 3.57 -5.54 -4.78
C MET A 27 3.74 -6.99 -5.26
N LYS A 28 4.72 -7.73 -4.75
CA LYS A 28 4.96 -9.15 -5.08
C LYS A 28 4.20 -10.12 -4.17
N ILE A 29 3.30 -9.63 -3.32
CA ILE A 29 2.34 -10.49 -2.61
C ILE A 29 1.48 -11.19 -3.69
N GLU A 30 1.29 -12.51 -3.56
CA GLU A 30 0.49 -13.30 -4.52
C GLU A 30 -0.85 -12.61 -4.78
N THR A 31 -1.34 -12.63 -6.02
CA THR A 31 -2.54 -11.88 -6.43
C THR A 31 -3.76 -12.16 -5.53
N GLU A 32 -3.83 -13.37 -4.98
CA GLU A 32 -4.88 -13.85 -4.06
C GLU A 32 -4.78 -13.24 -2.65
N ASN A 33 -3.63 -12.68 -2.29
CA ASN A 33 -3.30 -12.13 -0.98
C ASN A 33 -3.08 -10.60 -0.99
N LYS A 34 -3.40 -9.92 -2.09
CA LYS A 34 -3.24 -8.46 -2.18
C LYS A 34 -4.25 -7.75 -1.28
N ILE A 35 -3.73 -6.93 -0.35
CA ILE A 35 -4.52 -6.17 0.62
C ILE A 35 -5.08 -4.86 -0.01
N ILE A 36 -4.44 -4.39 -1.09
CA ILE A 36 -4.84 -3.18 -1.82
C ILE A 36 -5.01 -3.47 -3.31
N SER A 37 -5.84 -2.67 -3.99
CA SER A 37 -6.12 -2.83 -5.41
C SER A 37 -4.91 -2.52 -6.30
N GLN A 38 -4.89 -3.07 -7.51
CA GLN A 38 -3.84 -2.77 -8.50
C GLN A 38 -3.84 -1.28 -8.89
N GLU A 39 -5.00 -0.63 -8.94
CA GLU A 39 -5.09 0.82 -9.21
C GLU A 39 -4.41 1.66 -8.13
N THR A 40 -4.60 1.29 -6.86
CA THR A 40 -3.93 1.95 -5.71
C THR A 40 -2.42 1.80 -5.81
N ILE A 41 -1.97 0.60 -6.19
CA ILE A 41 -0.57 0.26 -6.40
C ILE A 41 0.05 1.11 -7.53
N ASP A 42 -0.59 1.16 -8.69
CA ASP A 42 -0.11 1.92 -9.86
C ASP A 42 -0.05 3.42 -9.54
N LEU A 43 -0.99 3.91 -8.73
CA LEU A 43 -1.03 5.31 -8.28
C LEU A 43 0.14 5.63 -7.33
N ILE A 44 0.47 4.75 -6.40
CA ILE A 44 1.64 4.90 -5.50
C ILE A 44 2.92 4.92 -6.33
N GLU A 45 3.09 3.97 -7.25
CA GLU A 45 4.26 3.90 -8.14
C GLU A 45 4.41 5.18 -8.96
N ARG A 46 3.31 5.70 -9.52
CA ARG A 46 3.33 6.97 -10.26
C ARG A 46 3.79 8.14 -9.39
N HIS A 47 3.29 8.26 -8.15
CA HIS A 47 3.70 9.32 -7.24
C HIS A 47 5.18 9.22 -6.86
N LEU A 48 5.68 8.01 -6.63
CA LEU A 48 7.10 7.78 -6.32
C LEU A 48 8.01 8.11 -7.51
N LYS A 49 7.65 7.69 -8.72
CA LYS A 49 8.42 7.97 -9.95
C LYS A 49 8.62 9.44 -10.24
N ILE A 50 7.64 10.28 -9.91
CA ILE A 50 7.73 11.74 -10.10
C ILE A 50 8.29 12.48 -8.87
N GLY A 51 8.77 11.76 -7.85
CA GLY A 51 9.29 12.33 -6.61
C GLY A 51 8.23 12.95 -5.68
N ASN A 52 6.95 12.71 -5.93
CA ASN A 52 5.84 13.25 -5.12
C ASN A 52 5.58 12.35 -3.89
N ILE A 53 6.45 12.47 -2.89
CA ILE A 53 6.37 11.69 -1.65
C ILE A 53 5.09 11.96 -0.87
N GLN A 54 4.62 13.21 -0.84
CA GLN A 54 3.37 13.56 -0.14
C GLN A 54 2.15 12.90 -0.78
N GLY A 55 2.09 12.85 -2.11
CA GLY A 55 1.03 12.17 -2.84
C GLY A 55 1.03 10.66 -2.57
N ALA A 56 2.21 10.02 -2.63
CA ALA A 56 2.34 8.61 -2.27
C ALA A 56 1.88 8.34 -0.83
N ASN A 57 2.31 9.16 0.13
CA ASN A 57 1.90 9.04 1.53
C ASN A 57 0.39 9.22 1.73
N SER A 58 -0.25 10.14 1.01
CA SER A 58 -1.71 10.32 1.09
C SER A 58 -2.44 9.06 0.63
N VAL A 59 -2.07 8.52 -0.53
CA VAL A 59 -2.70 7.32 -1.10
C VAL A 59 -2.53 6.11 -0.19
N ILE A 60 -1.33 5.93 0.38
CA ILE A 60 -1.07 4.85 1.35
C ILE A 60 -1.93 5.02 2.61
N ASN A 61 -1.99 6.22 3.18
CA ASN A 61 -2.78 6.47 4.38
C ASN A 61 -4.27 6.25 4.15
N ASP A 62 -4.79 6.68 3.00
CA ASP A 62 -6.21 6.50 2.68
C ASP A 62 -6.53 5.01 2.47
N ALA A 63 -5.64 4.26 1.82
CA ALA A 63 -5.79 2.81 1.68
C ALA A 63 -5.80 2.10 3.06
N LEU A 64 -4.88 2.45 3.96
CA LEU A 64 -4.82 1.89 5.31
C LEU A 64 -6.06 2.23 6.14
N LYS A 65 -6.52 3.49 6.08
CA LYS A 65 -7.77 3.90 6.75
C LYS A 65 -8.98 3.12 6.22
N ASN A 66 -9.05 2.90 4.92
CA ASN A 66 -10.14 2.10 4.34
C ASN A 66 -10.10 0.67 4.89
N ILE A 67 -8.92 0.04 4.97
CA ILE A 67 -8.76 -1.31 5.53
C ILE A 67 -9.17 -1.35 7.01
N GLU A 68 -8.70 -0.41 7.81
CA GLU A 68 -8.97 -0.34 9.25
C GLU A 68 -10.46 -0.14 9.56
N ASN A 69 -11.15 0.65 8.75
CA ASN A 69 -12.53 1.09 9.04
C ASN A 69 -13.59 0.33 8.23
N THR A 70 -13.22 -0.68 7.43
CA THR A 70 -14.20 -1.44 6.63
C THR A 70 -15.05 -2.35 7.53
N PRO A 71 -16.38 -2.15 7.61
CA PRO A 71 -17.24 -3.01 8.42
C PRO A 71 -17.43 -4.36 7.73
N ILE A 72 -17.19 -5.45 8.48
CA ILE A 72 -17.43 -6.82 8.01
C ILE A 72 -18.75 -7.31 8.63
N ASN A 73 -19.78 -7.43 7.80
CA ASN A 73 -21.11 -7.89 8.22
C ASN A 73 -21.31 -9.35 7.79
N ILE A 74 -21.47 -10.25 8.76
CA ILE A 74 -21.66 -11.69 8.51
C ILE A 74 -23.02 -12.11 9.06
N ALA A 75 -23.85 -12.72 8.21
CA ALA A 75 -25.14 -13.27 8.62
C ALA A 75 -25.00 -14.78 8.90
N VAL A 76 -25.50 -15.23 10.06
CA VAL A 76 -25.52 -16.65 10.45
C VAL A 76 -26.97 -17.08 10.65
N THR A 77 -27.42 -18.05 9.87
CA THR A 77 -28.79 -18.59 9.90
C THR A 77 -28.80 -20.10 10.15
N GLY A 78 -29.96 -20.64 10.50
CA GLY A 78 -30.14 -22.05 10.81
C GLY A 78 -31.21 -22.29 11.87
N GLU A 79 -31.61 -23.55 12.04
CA GLU A 79 -32.65 -23.97 12.98
C GLU A 79 -32.25 -23.77 14.45
N SER A 80 -33.24 -23.86 15.35
CA SER A 80 -32.98 -23.86 16.79
C SER A 80 -32.11 -25.07 17.16
N GLY A 81 -31.10 -24.87 18.00
CA GLY A 81 -30.14 -25.92 18.36
C GLY A 81 -29.06 -26.21 17.31
N GLY A 82 -29.08 -25.58 16.13
CA GLY A 82 -28.08 -25.78 15.07
C GLY A 82 -26.68 -25.19 15.31
N GLY A 83 -26.35 -24.78 16.54
CA GLY A 83 -25.00 -24.33 16.90
C GLY A 83 -24.58 -22.92 16.46
N LYS A 84 -25.48 -22.06 15.97
CA LYS A 84 -25.17 -20.69 15.50
C LYS A 84 -24.35 -19.85 16.50
N SER A 85 -24.74 -19.86 17.77
CA SER A 85 -24.02 -19.12 18.82
C SER A 85 -22.66 -19.72 19.11
N SER A 86 -22.53 -21.05 19.05
CA SER A 86 -21.24 -21.74 19.21
C SER A 86 -20.29 -21.43 18.06
N PHE A 87 -20.79 -21.30 16.83
CA PHE A 87 -19.98 -20.95 15.66
C PHE A 87 -19.44 -19.50 15.72
N ILE A 88 -20.25 -18.54 16.18
CA ILE A 88 -19.82 -17.13 16.28
C ILE A 88 -18.78 -16.91 17.39
N ASN A 89 -18.81 -17.73 18.45
CA ASN A 89 -17.98 -17.55 19.64
C ASN A 89 -16.69 -18.38 19.67
N ALA A 90 -16.50 -19.31 18.72
CA ALA A 90 -15.33 -20.19 18.64
C ALA A 90 -14.12 -19.47 18.03
#